data_AF-A0A934TTG7-F1
#
_entry.id   AF-A0A934TTG7-F1
#
_cell.length_a   1.000
_cell.length_b   1.000
_cell.length_c   1.000
_cell.angle_alpha   90.00
_cell.angle_beta   90.00
_cell.angle_gamma   90.00
#
_symmetry.space_group_name_H-M   'P 1'
#
loop_
_entity.id
_entity.type
_entity.pdbx_description
1 polymer ?
#
loop_
_entity_poly.entity_id
_entity_poly.type
_entity_poly.pdbx_seq_one_letter_code
_entity_poly.pdbx_strand_id
1 'polypeptide(L)'
;MTRPILDESSIHPAIRTKIAGWNHAIVDEVRAAVAANDVVVVGMKQNPFPAKARKALATMGQAFQYLEYGSYFGMWRPRSALKMWTGWPTFPMVFVKGVLVGGASELQALIDSGELKRMLG
;
A
#
# COMPACT_ATOMS: atom_id res chain seq x y z
N MET A 1 12.33 -13.99 6.55
CA MET A 1 13.31 -13.84 5.45
C MET A 1 13.20 -12.43 4.91
N THR A 2 14.30 -11.69 4.87
CA THR A 2 14.34 -10.31 4.37
C THR A 2 14.52 -10.33 2.85
N ARG A 3 13.67 -9.62 2.11
CA ARG A 3 13.86 -9.45 0.66
C ARG A 3 15.21 -8.75 0.41
N PRO A 4 16.08 -9.25 -0.49
CA PRO A 4 17.33 -8.56 -0.80
C PRO A 4 17.03 -7.22 -1.48
N ILE A 5 17.68 -6.16 -0.99
CA ILE A 5 17.66 -4.80 -1.55
C ILE A 5 19.11 -4.43 -1.88
N LEU A 6 19.32 -3.74 -3.01
CA LEU A 6 20.65 -3.27 -3.39
C LEU A 6 21.16 -2.27 -2.35
N ASP A 7 22.34 -2.55 -1.79
CA ASP A 7 22.97 -1.68 -0.79
C ASP A 7 23.36 -0.33 -1.40
N GLU A 8 23.21 0.76 -0.64
CA GLU A 8 23.55 2.10 -1.13
C GLU A 8 25.04 2.25 -1.49
N SER A 9 25.93 1.52 -0.80
CA SER A 9 27.36 1.46 -1.15
C SER A 9 27.59 0.90 -2.56
N SER A 10 26.67 0.08 -3.06
CA SER A 10 26.66 -0.48 -4.41
C SER A 10 25.95 0.43 -5.43
N ILE A 11 25.57 1.65 -5.04
CA ILE A 11 24.97 2.67 -5.90
C ILE A 11 25.97 3.80 -6.13
N HIS A 12 26.29 4.05 -7.40
CA HIS A 12 27.17 5.15 -7.79
C HIS A 12 26.64 6.51 -7.26
N PRO A 13 27.47 7.34 -6.59
CA PRO A 13 27.01 8.59 -5.95
C PRO A 13 26.20 9.52 -6.87
N ALA A 14 26.62 9.63 -8.15
CA ALA A 14 25.97 10.49 -9.14
C ALA A 14 24.48 10.16 -9.42
N ILE A 15 24.00 8.95 -9.09
CA ILE A 15 22.61 8.56 -9.35
C ILE A 15 21.76 8.41 -8.08
N ARG A 16 22.34 8.58 -6.88
CA ARG A 16 21.64 8.37 -5.60
C ARG A 16 20.44 9.29 -5.44
N THR A 17 20.60 10.58 -5.72
CA THR A 17 19.51 11.57 -5.66
C THR A 17 18.39 11.25 -6.66
N LYS A 18 18.75 10.73 -7.84
CA LYS A 18 17.76 10.33 -8.85
C LYS A 18 16.91 9.15 -8.38
N ILE A 19 17.52 8.18 -7.69
CA ILE A 19 16.81 7.04 -7.09
C ILE A 19 15.91 7.53 -5.95
N ALA A 20 16.46 8.32 -5.02
CA ALA A 20 15.71 8.84 -3.87
C ALA A 20 14.51 9.72 -4.28
N GLY A 21 14.65 10.52 -5.33
CA GLY A 21 13.60 11.43 -5.79
C GLY A 21 12.56 10.80 -6.72
N TRP A 22 12.77 9.57 -7.22
CA TRP A 22 11.92 9.00 -8.27
C TRP A 22 10.50 8.71 -7.78
N ASN A 23 9.53 9.49 -8.29
CA ASN A 23 8.12 9.40 -7.90
C ASN A 23 7.90 9.45 -6.37
N HIS A 24 8.74 10.14 -5.59
CA HIS A 24 8.58 10.17 -4.13
C HIS A 24 7.24 10.80 -3.68
N ALA A 25 6.68 11.73 -4.47
CA ALA A 25 5.45 12.44 -4.13
C ALA A 25 4.26 11.51 -3.84
N ILE A 26 4.07 10.44 -4.62
CA ILE A 26 2.99 9.46 -4.37
C ILE A 26 3.26 8.64 -3.10
N VAL A 27 4.52 8.37 -2.80
CA VAL A 27 4.91 7.66 -1.58
C VAL A 27 4.62 8.54 -0.36
N ASP A 28 4.96 9.82 -0.42
CA ASP A 28 4.69 10.77 0.67
C ASP A 28 3.20 11.02 0.88
N GLU A 29 2.41 11.10 -0.20
CA GLU A 29 0.94 11.17 -0.11
C GLU A 29 0.37 9.95 0.62
N VAL A 30 0.78 8.74 0.23
CA VAL A 30 0.33 7.51 0.88
C VAL A 30 0.80 7.45 2.34
N ARG A 31 2.04 7.84 2.63
CA ARG A 31 2.55 7.90 4.02
C ARG A 31 1.74 8.86 4.88
N ALA A 32 1.41 10.04 4.37
CA ALA A 32 0.60 11.02 5.07
C ALA A 32 -0.81 10.47 5.34
N ALA A 33 -1.44 9.83 4.36
CA ALA A 33 -2.74 9.20 4.54
C ALA A 33 -2.70 8.07 5.57
N VAL A 34 -1.66 7.22 5.55
CA VAL A 34 -1.46 6.12 6.50
C VAL A 34 -1.23 6.62 7.93
N ALA A 35 -0.59 7.77 8.10
CA ALA A 35 -0.43 8.41 9.40
C ALA A 35 -1.72 9.07 9.91
N ALA A 36 -2.57 9.57 9.00
CA ALA A 36 -3.78 10.32 9.35
C ALA A 36 -5.03 9.45 9.54
N ASN A 37 -5.02 8.19 9.10
CA ASN A 37 -6.19 7.32 9.08
C ASN A 37 -5.89 5.95 9.67
N ASP A 38 -6.87 5.39 10.40
CA ASP A 38 -6.75 4.05 10.99
C ASP A 38 -6.68 2.94 9.95
N VAL A 39 -7.40 3.08 8.83
CA VAL A 39 -7.36 2.12 7.73
C VAL A 39 -7.20 2.86 6.42
N VAL A 40 -6.20 2.47 5.63
CA VAL A 40 -5.97 3.00 4.28
C VAL A 40 -5.92 1.86 3.28
N VAL A 41 -6.71 1.97 2.22
CA VAL A 41 -6.67 1.06 1.08
C VAL A 41 -6.08 1.82 -0.11
N VAL A 42 -4.94 1.38 -0.60
CA VAL A 42 -4.33 1.90 -1.82
C VAL A 42 -4.65 0.95 -2.97
N GLY A 43 -5.21 1.47 -4.06
CA GLY A 43 -5.66 0.67 -5.19
C GLY A 43 -5.46 1.35 -6.55
N MET A 44 -6.07 0.76 -7.56
CA MET A 44 -6.07 1.25 -8.93
C MET A 44 -7.39 0.90 -9.60
N LYS A 45 -7.77 1.71 -10.60
CA LYS A 45 -8.98 1.49 -11.40
C LYS A 45 -8.91 0.15 -12.14
N GLN A 46 -10.07 -0.45 -12.38
CA GLN A 46 -10.26 -1.73 -13.09
C GLN A 46 -9.70 -2.98 -12.39
N ASN A 47 -8.97 -2.83 -11.27
CA ASN A 47 -8.60 -3.97 -10.45
C ASN A 47 -9.79 -4.34 -9.53
N PRO A 48 -10.28 -5.60 -9.57
CA PRO A 48 -11.41 -6.01 -8.71
C PRO A 48 -11.01 -6.19 -7.24
N PHE A 49 -9.73 -6.41 -6.91
CA PHE A 49 -9.29 -6.69 -5.54
C PHE A 49 -9.39 -5.48 -4.60
N PRO A 50 -9.07 -4.23 -4.99
CA PRO A 50 -9.38 -3.05 -4.18
C PRO A 50 -10.86 -2.92 -3.84
N ALA A 51 -11.75 -3.23 -4.79
CA ALA A 51 -13.19 -3.22 -4.53
C ALA A 51 -13.59 -4.30 -3.51
N LYS A 52 -13.00 -5.51 -3.58
CA LYS A 52 -13.20 -6.57 -2.59
C LYS A 52 -12.77 -6.14 -1.19
N ALA A 53 -11.56 -5.57 -1.04
CA ALA A 53 -11.05 -5.09 0.24
C ALA A 53 -11.97 -4.01 0.85
N ARG A 54 -12.37 -3.01 0.05
CA ARG A 54 -13.30 -1.96 0.49
C ARG A 54 -14.66 -2.52 0.90
N LYS A 55 -15.19 -3.50 0.15
CA LYS A 55 -16.46 -4.16 0.49
C LYS A 55 -16.36 -4.92 1.82
N ALA A 56 -15.26 -5.62 2.07
CA ALA A 56 -15.05 -6.34 3.32
C ALA A 56 -15.05 -5.38 4.52
N LEU A 57 -14.31 -4.27 4.44
CA LEU A 57 -14.28 -3.23 5.49
C LEU A 57 -15.66 -2.59 5.69
N ALA A 58 -16.35 -2.24 4.60
CA ALA A 58 -17.69 -1.66 4.66
C ALA A 58 -18.71 -2.62 5.31
N THR A 59 -18.59 -3.93 5.05
CA THR A 59 -19.47 -4.96 5.64
C THR A 59 -19.29 -5.05 7.15
N MET A 60 -18.08 -4.78 7.67
CA MET A 60 -17.80 -4.68 9.10
C MET A 60 -18.19 -3.33 9.71
N GLY A 61 -18.58 -2.34 8.90
CA GLY A 61 -18.78 -0.96 9.35
C GLY A 61 -17.48 -0.21 9.67
N GLN A 62 -16.31 -0.72 9.23
CA GLN A 62 -15.03 -0.08 9.48
C GLN A 62 -14.81 1.09 8.52
N ALA A 63 -14.55 2.28 9.06
CA ALA A 63 -14.16 3.44 8.27
C ALA A 63 -12.77 3.24 7.66
N PHE A 64 -12.58 3.67 6.42
CA PHE A 64 -11.30 3.60 5.72
C PHE A 64 -11.14 4.73 4.71
N GLN A 65 -9.90 5.14 4.47
CA GLN A 65 -9.53 6.02 3.38
C GLN A 65 -9.14 5.20 2.14
N TYR A 66 -9.66 5.55 0.96
CA TYR A 66 -9.30 4.91 -0.30
C TYR A 66 -8.50 5.86 -1.19
N LEU A 67 -7.33 5.41 -1.64
CA LEU A 67 -6.48 6.11 -2.60
C LEU A 67 -6.41 5.31 -3.90
N GLU A 68 -6.82 5.92 -5.01
CA GLU A 68 -6.83 5.28 -6.33
C GLU A 68 -5.82 5.93 -7.26
N TYR A 69 -4.89 5.12 -7.80
CA TYR A 69 -3.85 5.63 -8.69
C TYR A 69 -3.88 4.97 -10.07
N GLY A 70 -4.50 5.68 -11.03
CA GLY A 70 -4.53 5.31 -12.45
C GLY A 70 -5.17 3.95 -12.73
N SER A 71 -4.73 3.29 -13.80
CA SER A 71 -5.33 2.06 -14.34
C SER A 71 -4.27 1.17 -14.98
N TYR A 72 -4.68 0.10 -15.67
CA TYR A 72 -3.74 -0.70 -16.46
C TYR A 72 -3.08 0.10 -17.58
N PHE A 73 -3.71 1.18 -18.03
CA PHE A 73 -3.23 2.03 -19.13
C PHE A 73 -2.44 3.26 -18.65
N GLY A 74 -2.30 3.48 -17.34
CA GLY A 74 -1.68 4.71 -16.82
C GLY A 74 -1.10 4.58 -15.41
N MET A 75 -0.27 5.56 -15.03
CA MET A 75 0.33 5.68 -13.69
C MET A 75 1.15 4.46 -13.23
N TRP A 76 1.60 3.60 -14.14
CA TRP A 76 2.38 2.40 -13.78
C TRP A 76 3.73 2.76 -13.15
N ARG A 77 4.34 3.88 -13.56
CA ARG A 77 5.60 4.41 -12.98
C ARG A 77 5.41 4.86 -11.53
N PRO A 78 4.53 5.83 -11.20
CA PRO A 78 4.23 6.18 -9.80
C PRO A 78 3.84 4.97 -8.94
N ARG A 79 2.96 4.09 -9.43
CA ARG A 79 2.57 2.88 -8.70
C ARG A 79 3.72 1.93 -8.42
N SER A 80 4.72 1.87 -9.30
CA SER A 80 5.89 1.03 -9.08
C SER A 80 6.74 1.54 -7.92
N ALA A 81 6.77 2.86 -7.65
CA ALA A 81 7.43 3.41 -6.47
C ALA A 81 6.79 2.92 -5.16
N LEU A 82 5.45 2.82 -5.11
CA LEU A 82 4.74 2.25 -3.96
C LEU A 82 5.14 0.79 -3.71
N LYS A 83 5.29 -0.01 -4.77
CA LYS A 83 5.73 -1.42 -4.65
C LYS A 83 7.18 -1.54 -4.20
N MET A 84 8.05 -0.64 -4.66
CA MET A 84 9.45 -0.59 -4.24
C MET A 84 9.56 -0.20 -2.77
N TRP A 85 8.80 0.81 -2.33
CA TRP A 85 8.78 1.29 -0.95
C TRP A 85 8.23 0.25 0.04
N THR A 86 7.08 -0.33 -0.26
CA THR A 86 6.43 -1.30 0.64
C THR A 86 7.03 -2.70 0.56
N GLY A 87 7.71 -3.02 -0.54
CA GLY A 87 8.10 -4.39 -0.88
C GLY A 87 6.94 -5.28 -1.33
N TRP A 88 5.69 -4.81 -1.28
CA TRP A 88 4.49 -5.58 -1.62
C TRP A 88 4.21 -5.58 -3.13
N PRO A 89 3.98 -6.74 -3.76
CA PRO A 89 4.01 -6.86 -5.21
C PRO A 89 2.71 -6.43 -5.93
N THR A 90 1.58 -6.35 -5.23
CA THR A 90 0.24 -6.23 -5.85
C THR A 90 -0.61 -5.08 -5.29
N PHE A 91 -1.75 -4.81 -5.93
CA PHE A 91 -2.80 -3.93 -5.38
C PHE A 91 -4.05 -4.77 -5.10
N PRO A 92 -4.79 -4.47 -4.03
CA PRO A 92 -4.59 -3.34 -3.12
C PRO A 92 -3.42 -3.54 -2.16
N MET A 93 -2.90 -2.44 -1.63
CA MET A 93 -2.09 -2.41 -0.41
C MET A 93 -2.99 -1.88 0.71
N VAL A 94 -3.16 -2.66 1.78
CA VAL A 94 -4.03 -2.29 2.89
C VAL A 94 -3.17 -2.02 4.11
N PHE A 95 -3.36 -0.85 4.71
CA PHE A 95 -2.71 -0.45 5.95
C PHE A 95 -3.75 -0.36 7.06
N VAL A 96 -3.39 -0.84 8.25
CA VAL A 96 -4.19 -0.78 9.47
C VAL A 96 -3.29 -0.25 10.59
N LYS A 97 -3.66 0.88 11.20
CA LYS A 97 -2.89 1.59 12.24
C LYS A 97 -1.41 1.76 11.86
N GLY A 98 -1.16 2.21 10.63
CA GLY A 98 0.21 2.40 10.13
C GLY A 98 0.91 1.13 9.60
N VAL A 99 0.36 -0.06 9.83
CA VAL A 99 0.99 -1.34 9.48
C VAL A 99 0.42 -1.87 8.17
N LEU A 100 1.30 -2.24 7.22
CA LEU A 100 0.89 -2.92 6.00
C LEU A 100 0.46 -4.36 6.31
N VAL A 101 -0.82 -4.67 6.10
CA VAL A 101 -1.39 -6.00 6.36
C VAL A 101 -1.48 -6.89 5.12
N GLY A 102 -1.17 -6.35 3.93
CA GLY A 102 -1.14 -7.08 2.67
C GLY A 102 -2.21 -6.61 1.69
N GLY A 103 -2.82 -7.55 0.96
CA GLY A 103 -3.85 -7.29 -0.03
C GLY A 103 -5.25 -7.62 0.44
N ALA A 104 -6.16 -7.86 -0.51
CA ALA A 104 -7.55 -8.17 -0.20
C ALA A 104 -7.72 -9.52 0.52
N SER A 105 -6.91 -10.52 0.17
CA SER A 105 -6.97 -11.85 0.76
C SER A 105 -6.46 -11.85 2.20
N GLU A 106 -5.32 -11.20 2.44
CA GLU A 106 -4.73 -11.10 3.78
C GLU A 106 -5.63 -10.28 4.71
N LEU A 107 -6.21 -9.18 4.20
CA LEU A 107 -7.22 -8.43 4.94
C LEU A 107 -8.41 -9.32 5.32
N GLN A 108 -8.96 -10.09 4.38
CA GLN A 108 -10.08 -10.99 4.67
C GLN A 108 -9.71 -12.01 5.76
N ALA A 109 -8.50 -12.59 5.70
CA ALA A 109 -8.04 -13.51 6.74
C ALA A 109 -7.94 -12.85 8.14
N LEU A 110 -7.53 -11.58 8.22
CA LEU A 110 -7.53 -10.82 9.47
C LEU A 110 -8.94 -10.52 9.99
N ILE A 111 -9.88 -10.31 9.08
CA ILE A 111 -11.30 -10.14 9.42
C ILE A 111 -11.86 -11.44 10.01
N ASP A 112 -11.65 -12.55 9.30
CA ASP A 112 -12.21 -13.86 9.65
C ASP A 112 -11.63 -14.38 10.98
N SER A 113 -10.35 -14.13 11.24
CA SER A 113 -9.68 -14.48 12.51
C SER A 113 -10.01 -13.54 13.67
N GLY A 114 -10.70 -12.42 13.42
CA GLY A 114 -10.96 -11.37 14.39
C GLY A 114 -9.74 -10.51 14.75
N GLU A 115 -8.57 -10.79 14.17
CA GLU A 115 -7.34 -10.03 14.40
C GLU A 115 -7.49 -8.56 14.00
N LEU A 116 -8.22 -8.27 12.91
CA LEU A 116 -8.43 -6.89 12.48
C LEU A 116 -9.10 -6.04 13.57
N LYS A 117 -10.09 -6.61 14.28
CA LYS A 117 -10.76 -5.91 15.39
C LYS A 117 -9.78 -5.63 16.53
N ARG A 118 -8.94 -6.61 16.88
CA ARG A 118 -7.90 -6.45 17.92
C ARG A 118 -6.89 -5.35 17.58
N MET A 119 -6.51 -5.23 16.30
CA MET A 119 -5.61 -4.17 15.84
C MET A 119 -6.24 -2.77 15.96
N LEU A 120 -7.56 -2.66 15.83
CA LEU A 120 -8.27 -1.38 15.81
C LEU A 120 -8.66 -0.86 17.20
N GLY A 121 -8.78 -1.76 18.19
CA GLY A 121 -9.18 -1.44 19.57
C GLY A 121 -10.63 -1.80 19.83
#